data_AF-A0A561SDR5-F1
#
_entry.id   AF-A0A561SDR5-F1
#
_cell.length_a   1.000
_cell.length_b   1.000
_cell.length_c   1.000
_cell.angle_alpha   90.00
_cell.angle_beta   90.00
_cell.angle_gamma   90.00
#
_symmetry.space_group_name_H-M   'P 1'
#
loop_
_entity.id
_entity.type
_entity.pdbx_description
1 polymer ?
#
loop_
_entity_poly.entity_id
_entity_poly.type
_entity_poly.pdbx_seq_one_letter_code
_entity_poly.pdbx_strand_id
1 'polypeptide(L)' 'MEQLPEGVDHDILENRIVYALKAIIEARGCTLPEAQDVFLARYEELRRDRPDDFLLPREEYGRNSYS' A
#
# COMPACT_ATOMS: atom_id res chain seq x y z
N MET A 1 0.13 8.39 -11.96
CA MET A 1 -0.12 6.95 -11.86
C MET A 1 -1.56 6.69 -12.25
N GLU A 2 -1.84 5.62 -13.01
CA GLU A 2 -3.23 5.15 -13.20
C GLU A 2 -3.94 5.08 -11.85
N GLN A 3 -5.20 5.50 -11.83
CA GLN A 3 -5.99 5.71 -10.62
C GLN A 3 -6.17 4.36 -9.90
N LEU A 4 -5.55 4.21 -8.74
CA LEU A 4 -5.78 3.06 -7.87
C LEU A 4 -7.16 3.18 -7.23
N PRO A 5 -7.81 2.06 -6.88
CA PRO A 5 -9.03 2.09 -6.10
C PRO A 5 -8.84 2.89 -4.81
N GLU A 6 -9.83 3.70 -4.41
CA GLU A 6 -9.75 4.54 -3.20
C GLU A 6 -9.44 3.73 -1.92
N GLY A 7 -9.85 2.46 -1.88
CA GLY A 7 -9.56 1.55 -0.77
C GLY A 7 -8.07 1.23 -0.58
N VAL A 8 -7.25 1.32 -1.64
CA VAL A 8 -5.81 0.99 -1.55
C VAL A 8 -5.08 1.95 -0.62
N ASP A 9 -5.35 3.25 -0.71
CA ASP A 9 -4.71 4.23 0.16
C ASP A 9 -5.12 4.01 1.62
N HIS A 10 -6.41 3.73 1.87
CA HIS A 10 -6.89 3.39 3.21
C HIS A 10 -6.19 2.14 3.76
N ASP A 11 -6.08 1.08 2.97
CA ASP A 11 -5.41 -0.15 3.38
C ASP A 11 -3.90 0.05 3.61
N ILE A 12 -3.25 0.95 2.85
CA ILE A 12 -1.86 1.34 3.11
C ILE A 12 -1.75 2.07 4.45
N LEU A 13 -2.58 3.09 4.69
CA LEU A 13 -2.52 3.89 5.92
C LEU A 13 -2.82 3.05 7.18
N GLU A 14 -3.73 2.09 7.08
CA GLU A 14 -4.09 1.15 8.14
C GLU A 14 -3.13 -0.05 8.27
N ASN A 15 -2.02 -0.07 7.53
CA ASN A 15 -1.04 -1.17 7.51
C ASN A 15 -1.66 -2.54 7.15
N ARG A 16 -2.72 -2.54 6.34
CA ARG A 16 -3.45 -3.70 5.79
C ARG A 16 -2.85 -4.16 4.46
N ILE A 17 -1.54 -4.46 4.47
CA ILE A 17 -0.72 -4.70 3.27
C ILE A 17 -1.31 -5.77 2.33
N VAL A 18 -1.82 -6.88 2.88
CA VAL A 18 -2.41 -7.96 2.06
C VAL A 18 -3.65 -7.50 1.31
N TYR A 19 -4.49 -6.65 1.93
CA TYR A 19 -5.70 -6.13 1.29
C TYR A 19 -5.34 -5.12 0.19
N ALA A 20 -4.40 -4.22 0.47
CA ALA A 20 -3.87 -3.28 -0.53
C ALA A 20 -3.31 -4.02 -1.77
N LEU A 21 -2.48 -5.05 -1.56
CA LEU A 21 -1.91 -5.85 -2.66
C LEU A 21 -2.99 -6.60 -3.46
N LYS A 22 -3.99 -7.20 -2.78
CA LYS A 22 -5.12 -7.85 -3.48
C LYS A 22 -5.89 -6.87 -4.33
N ALA A 23 -6.23 -5.70 -3.79
CA ALA A 23 -6.95 -4.67 -4.53
C ALA A 23 -6.16 -4.18 -5.76
N ILE A 24 -4.83 -4.06 -5.66
CA ILE A 24 -3.97 -3.71 -6.79
C ILE A 24 -3.97 -4.81 -7.85
N ILE A 25 -3.82 -6.08 -7.45
CA ILE A 25 -3.86 -7.23 -8.36
C ILE A 25 -5.19 -7.29 -9.10
N GLU A 26 -6.31 -7.16 -8.39
CA GLU A 26 -7.65 -7.21 -8.96
C GLU A 26 -7.91 -6.03 -9.91
N ALA A 27 -7.48 -4.82 -9.54
CA ALA A 27 -7.69 -3.63 -10.35
C ALA A 27 -6.83 -3.61 -11.63
N ARG A 28 -5.62 -4.19 -11.59
CA ARG A 28 -4.67 -4.14 -12.71
C ARG A 28 -4.51 -5.45 -13.48
N GLY A 29 -5.06 -6.55 -12.96
CA GLY A 29 -4.86 -7.89 -13.52
C GLY A 29 -3.39 -8.32 -13.55
N CYS A 30 -2.57 -7.81 -12.61
CA CYS A 30 -1.12 -8.01 -12.60
C CYS A 30 -0.68 -9.14 -11.65
N THR A 31 0.60 -9.49 -11.73
CA THR A 31 1.23 -10.45 -10.82
C THR A 31 1.55 -9.83 -9.46
N LEU A 32 1.77 -10.66 -8.44
CA LEU A 32 2.13 -10.19 -7.10
C LEU A 32 3.39 -9.29 -7.08
N PRO A 33 4.49 -9.61 -7.80
CA PRO A 33 5.65 -8.71 -7.87
C PRO A 33 5.31 -7.34 -8.44
N GLU A 34 4.55 -7.27 -9.54
CA GLU A 34 4.13 -6.01 -10.14
C GLU A 34 3.21 -5.21 -9.20
N ALA A 35 2.32 -5.90 -8.48
CA ALA A 35 1.48 -5.27 -7.47
C ALA A 35 2.29 -4.71 -6.31
N GLN A 36 3.39 -5.39 -5.93
CA GLN A 36 4.29 -4.94 -4.88
C GLN A 36 5.05 -3.66 -5.29
N ASP A 37 5.49 -3.56 -6.53
CA ASP A 37 6.11 -2.33 -7.06
C ASP A 37 5.13 -1.15 -7.04
N VAL A 38 3.88 -1.38 -7.45
CA VAL A 38 2.81 -0.37 -7.40
C VAL A 38 2.49 0.03 -5.96
N PHE A 39 2.41 -0.94 -5.05
CA PHE A 39 2.20 -0.70 -3.62
C PHE A 39 3.31 0.17 -3.03
N LEU A 40 4.58 -0.16 -3.31
CA LEU A 40 5.75 0.57 -2.81
C LEU A 40 5.76 2.01 -3.34
N ALA A 41 5.51 2.19 -4.64
CA ALA A 41 5.42 3.52 -5.22
C ALA A 41 4.32 4.36 -4.53
N ARG A 42 3.15 3.77 -4.30
CA ARG A 42 2.04 4.49 -3.66
C ARG A 42 2.29 4.78 -2.18
N TYR A 43 2.90 3.85 -1.46
CA TYR A 43 3.31 4.03 -0.08
C TYR A 43 4.29 5.22 0.07
N GLU A 44 5.29 5.32 -0.80
CA GLU A 44 6.26 6.44 -0.76
C GLU A 44 5.60 7.78 -1.11
N GLU A 45 4.67 7.81 -2.06
CA GLU A 45 3.88 9.02 -2.36
C GLU A 45 3.08 9.48 -1.14
N LEU A 46 2.33 8.57 -0.50
CA LEU A 46 1.54 8.89 0.68
C LEU A 46 2.43 9.34 1.84
N ARG A 47 3.57 8.69 2.06
CA ARG A 47 4.54 9.10 3.09
C ARG A 47 5.09 10.50 2.87
N ARG A 48 5.30 10.89 1.62
CA ARG A 48 5.80 12.23 1.25
C ARG A 48 4.71 13.29 1.39
N ASP A 49 3.51 12.99 0.90
CA ASP A 49 2.44 13.99 0.76
C ASP A 49 1.59 14.12 2.03
N ARG A 50 1.48 13.03 2.82
CA ARG A 50 0.66 12.93 4.03
C ARG A 50 1.36 12.10 5.13
N PRO A 51 2.53 12.53 5.61
CA PRO A 51 3.28 11.79 6.62
C PRO A 51 2.50 11.59 7.92
N ASP A 52 1.65 12.56 8.29
CA ASP A 52 0.88 12.57 9.54
C ASP A 52 -0.27 11.54 9.57
N ASP A 53 -0.67 11.02 8.40
CA ASP A 53 -1.72 9.99 8.29
C ASP A 53 -1.19 8.59 8.66
N PHE A 54 0.13 8.41 8.75
CA PHE A 54 0.74 7.13 9.14
C PHE A 54 0.82 7.00 10.66
N LEU A 55 0.11 6.01 11.20
CA LEU A 55 0.13 5.69 12.64
C LEU A 55 1.44 5.03 13.10
N LEU A 56 2.24 4.50 12.18
CA LEU A 56 3.47 3.78 12.48
C LEU A 56 4.68 4.47 11.86
N PRO A 57 5.87 4.43 12.49
CA PRO A 57 7.12 4.81 11.86
C PRO A 57 7.49 3.81 10.74
N ARG A 58 8.35 4.24 9.81
CA ARG A 58 8.75 3.44 8.64
C ARG A 58 9.36 2.09 9.03
N GLU A 59 10.04 2.04 10.16
CA GLU A 59 10.74 0.87 10.69
C GLU A 59 9.80 -0.20 11.26
N GLU A 60 8.59 0.20 11.66
CA GLU A 60 7.57 -0.68 12.23
C GLU A 60 6.49 -1.04 11.21
N TYR A 61 6.34 -0.24 10.16
CA TYR A 61 5.39 -0.50 9.08
C TYR A 61 5.67 -1.86 8.41
N GLY A 62 4.63 -2.70 8.28
CA GLY A 62 4.74 -4.03 7.69
C GLY A 62 5.42 -5.11 8.53
N ARG A 63 5.88 -4.83 9.77
CA ARG A 63 6.47 -5.89 10.62
C ARG A 63 5.51 -7.01 11.00
N ASN A 64 4.21 -6.74 11.06
CA ASN A 64 3.19 -7.69 11.50
C ASN A 64 2.32 -8.24 10.34
N SER A 65 2.70 -8.01 9.09
CA SER A 65 1.92 -8.43 7.92
C SER A 65 2.19 -9.87 7.45
N TYR A 66 3.18 -10.54 8.06
CA TYR A 66 3.58 -11.93 7.75
C TYR A 66 3.39 -12.87 8.97
N SER A 67 2.21 -12.86 9.61
CA SER A 67 1.81 -13.92 10.55
C SER A 67 0.88 -14.92 9.88
#